data_AF-A0A853FZV0-F1
#
_entry.id   AF-A0A853FZV0-F1
#
_cell.length_a   1.000
_cell.length_b   1.000
_cell.length_c   1.000
_cell.angle_alpha   90.00
_cell.angle_beta   90.00
_cell.angle_gamma   90.00
#
_symmetry.space_group_name_H-M   'P 1'
#
loop_
_entity.id
_entity.type
_entity.pdbx_description
1 polymer ?
#
loop_
_entity_poly.entity_id
_entity_poly.type
_entity_poly.pdbx_seq_one_letter_code
_entity_poly.pdbx_strand_id
1 'polypeptide(L)'
;WGTIGSPAEHGGQGLPVSLSIAVLETLGTANMGFALAPILTVGAVEALMHHGTPDQQAAYLPHLSTGAWTGTMNLTEPQAGSDVGALRTTATPVGEGKWKLKGTKIFISFGDHDMADNIVHLVLARTPGAPAGTKGISLFLVPKYRLEDGAFNDVRTVSIEHKMGLHASPTCVLSFGDHDDCIGELVGPELGGIRAMFTMMNNARLNVGLQGVQVAERATQRAV
;
A
#
# COMPACT_ATOMS: atom_id res chain seq x y z
N TRP A 1 17.44 -2.40 -0.46
CA TRP A 1 16.64 -3.62 -0.22
C TRP A 1 15.48 -3.71 -1.21
N GLY A 2 14.57 -2.71 -1.26
CA GLY A 2 13.44 -2.70 -2.21
C GLY A 2 13.80 -2.71 -3.70
N THR A 3 14.95 -2.15 -4.10
CA THR A 3 15.37 -2.03 -5.51
C THR A 3 15.75 -3.35 -6.20
N ILE A 4 15.95 -4.46 -5.48
CA ILE A 4 16.58 -5.67 -6.02
C ILE A 4 15.78 -6.26 -7.17
N GLY A 5 14.48 -6.50 -6.95
CA GLY A 5 13.58 -7.06 -7.95
C GLY A 5 12.93 -6.02 -8.87
N SER A 6 13.06 -4.73 -8.57
CA SER A 6 12.44 -3.66 -9.36
C SER A 6 13.09 -3.54 -10.74
N PRO A 7 12.34 -3.14 -11.80
CA PRO A 7 12.89 -2.90 -13.12
C PRO A 7 13.99 -1.83 -13.12
N ALA A 8 15.04 -2.04 -13.94
CA ALA A 8 16.16 -1.11 -14.02
C ALA A 8 15.76 0.28 -14.53
N GLU A 9 14.76 0.35 -15.41
CA GLU A 9 14.20 1.61 -15.93
C GLU A 9 13.54 2.50 -14.86
N HIS A 10 13.22 1.92 -13.70
CA HIS A 10 12.66 2.64 -12.54
C HIS A 10 13.66 2.72 -11.36
N GLY A 11 14.96 2.58 -11.62
CA GLY A 11 16.00 2.66 -10.59
C GLY A 11 16.20 1.37 -9.79
N GLY A 12 15.63 0.26 -10.26
CA GLY A 12 15.87 -1.07 -9.71
C GLY A 12 17.13 -1.76 -10.25
N GLN A 13 17.36 -2.99 -9.82
CA GLN A 13 18.49 -3.82 -10.26
C GLN A 13 18.06 -4.91 -11.25
N GLY A 14 16.77 -5.16 -11.43
CA GLY A 14 16.24 -6.18 -12.34
C GLY A 14 16.65 -7.61 -11.98
N LEU A 15 16.98 -7.86 -10.71
CA LEU A 15 17.47 -9.16 -10.25
C LEU A 15 16.30 -10.11 -9.94
N PRO A 16 16.54 -11.44 -9.95
CA PRO A 16 15.49 -12.42 -9.72
C PRO A 16 14.80 -12.27 -8.35
N VAL A 17 13.49 -12.54 -8.31
CA VAL A 17 12.67 -12.49 -7.09
C VAL A 17 13.19 -13.39 -5.96
N SER A 18 13.83 -14.52 -6.31
CA SER A 18 14.45 -15.43 -5.33
C SER A 18 15.55 -14.74 -4.51
N LEU A 19 16.33 -13.87 -5.14
CA LEU A 19 17.35 -13.08 -4.44
C LEU A 19 16.70 -12.03 -3.53
N SER A 20 15.67 -11.34 -4.03
CA SER A 20 14.89 -10.39 -3.21
C SER A 20 14.32 -11.07 -1.96
N ILE A 21 13.80 -12.30 -2.09
CA ILE A 21 13.26 -13.08 -0.98
C ILE A 21 14.33 -13.41 0.07
N ALA A 22 15.50 -13.93 -0.32
CA ALA A 22 16.59 -14.25 0.61
C ALA A 22 17.10 -13.01 1.37
N VAL A 23 17.14 -11.87 0.67
CA VAL A 23 17.54 -10.59 1.24
C VAL A 23 16.48 -10.04 2.21
N LEU A 24 15.19 -10.11 1.86
CA LEU A 24 14.08 -9.74 2.74
C LEU A 24 13.97 -10.66 3.97
N GLU A 25 14.27 -11.95 3.82
CA GLU A 25 14.37 -12.89 4.93
C GLU A 25 15.38 -12.40 5.96
N THR A 26 16.62 -12.11 5.52
CA THR A 26 17.68 -11.62 6.42
C THR A 26 17.26 -10.34 7.15
N LEU A 27 16.63 -9.41 6.44
CA LEU A 27 16.14 -8.16 7.02
C LEU A 27 15.04 -8.39 8.06
N GLY A 28 14.08 -9.27 7.78
CA GLY A 28 13.00 -9.60 8.69
C GLY A 28 13.44 -10.42 9.92
N THR A 29 14.43 -11.30 9.76
CA THR A 29 15.10 -12.01 10.86
C THR A 29 15.75 -11.03 11.83
N ALA A 30 16.31 -9.93 11.31
CA ALA A 30 16.87 -8.86 12.12
C ALA A 30 15.77 -7.99 12.77
N ASN A 31 14.78 -7.54 11.99
CA ASN A 31 13.66 -6.74 12.48
C ASN A 31 12.43 -6.85 11.56
N MET A 32 11.50 -7.75 11.91
CA MET A 32 10.25 -7.97 11.19
C MET A 32 9.34 -6.72 11.15
N GLY A 33 9.32 -5.92 12.21
CA GLY A 33 8.49 -4.71 12.26
C GLY A 33 8.92 -3.67 11.24
N PHE A 34 10.23 -3.44 11.13
CA PHE A 34 10.81 -2.55 10.13
C PHE A 34 10.67 -3.11 8.70
N ALA A 35 10.92 -4.40 8.52
CA ALA A 35 10.90 -5.05 7.20
C ALA A 35 9.54 -4.99 6.49
N LEU A 36 8.45 -4.78 7.24
CA LEU A 36 7.12 -4.61 6.67
C LEU A 36 6.99 -3.39 5.74
N ALA A 37 7.68 -2.27 6.01
CA ALA A 37 7.64 -1.09 5.14
C ALA A 37 8.09 -1.40 3.71
N PRO A 38 9.34 -1.89 3.48
CA PRO A 38 9.79 -2.20 2.13
C PRO A 38 8.98 -3.33 1.47
N ILE A 39 8.44 -4.29 2.23
CA ILE A 39 7.54 -5.34 1.69
C ILE A 39 6.27 -4.72 1.09
N LEU A 40 5.63 -3.80 1.81
CA LEU A 40 4.42 -3.11 1.35
C LEU A 40 4.69 -2.24 0.13
N THR A 41 5.82 -1.52 0.12
CA THR A 41 6.25 -0.70 -1.02
C THR A 41 6.47 -1.54 -2.28
N VAL A 42 7.05 -2.74 -2.18
CA VAL A 42 7.19 -3.66 -3.33
C VAL A 42 5.82 -4.08 -3.86
N GLY A 43 4.85 -4.33 -2.99
CA GLY A 43 3.47 -4.59 -3.40
C GLY A 43 2.88 -3.42 -4.19
N ALA A 44 3.12 -2.18 -3.77
CA ALA A 44 2.66 -0.98 -4.48
C ALA A 44 3.29 -0.85 -5.87
N VAL A 45 4.60 -1.11 -5.98
CA VAL A 45 5.31 -1.18 -7.27
C VAL A 45 4.67 -2.22 -8.19
N GLU A 46 4.39 -3.43 -7.69
CA GLU A 46 3.79 -4.50 -8.48
C GLU A 46 2.39 -4.14 -8.99
N ALA A 47 1.54 -3.52 -8.16
CA ALA A 47 0.23 -3.04 -8.60
C ALA A 47 0.34 -2.02 -9.73
N LEU A 48 1.21 -1.03 -9.59
CA LEU A 48 1.38 0.04 -10.57
C LEU A 48 1.99 -0.47 -11.88
N MET A 49 2.93 -1.40 -11.82
CA MET A 49 3.48 -2.04 -13.03
C MET A 49 2.40 -2.80 -13.83
N HIS A 50 1.48 -3.47 -13.15
CA HIS A 50 0.46 -4.30 -13.82
C HIS A 50 -0.80 -3.51 -14.21
N HIS A 51 -1.12 -2.44 -13.48
CA HIS A 51 -2.42 -1.78 -13.56
C HIS A 51 -2.36 -0.26 -13.67
N GLY A 52 -1.21 0.35 -13.40
CA GLY A 52 -1.01 1.79 -13.53
C GLY A 52 -0.91 2.21 -14.99
N THR A 53 -1.38 3.42 -15.30
CA THR A 53 -1.16 4.05 -16.61
C THR A 53 0.33 4.36 -16.81
N PRO A 54 0.80 4.59 -18.05
CA PRO A 54 2.18 5.02 -18.29
C PRO A 54 2.57 6.27 -17.48
N ASP A 55 1.65 7.22 -17.33
CA ASP A 55 1.88 8.45 -16.55
C ASP A 55 2.01 8.15 -15.05
N GLN A 56 1.17 7.27 -14.50
CA GLN A 56 1.30 6.80 -13.11
C GLN A 56 2.61 6.04 -12.90
N GLN A 57 3.01 5.20 -13.85
CA GLN A 57 4.26 4.46 -13.74
C GLN A 57 5.47 5.42 -13.73
N ALA A 58 5.49 6.37 -14.66
CA ALA A 58 6.55 7.37 -14.75
C ALA A 58 6.61 8.27 -13.50
N ALA A 59 5.46 8.66 -12.94
CA ALA A 59 5.39 9.57 -11.82
C ALA A 59 5.72 8.93 -10.46
N TYR A 60 5.40 7.64 -10.25
CA TYR A 60 5.48 7.02 -8.91
C TYR A 60 6.56 5.93 -8.79
N LEU A 61 6.82 5.13 -9.83
CA LEU A 61 7.71 3.97 -9.73
C LEU A 61 9.18 4.30 -9.39
N PRO A 62 9.79 5.39 -9.90
CA PRO A 62 11.17 5.75 -9.54
C PRO A 62 11.34 6.02 -8.03
N HIS A 63 10.34 6.64 -7.41
CA HIS A 63 10.36 6.97 -5.97
C HIS A 63 10.08 5.75 -5.10
N LEU A 64 9.09 4.94 -5.49
CA LEU A 64 8.73 3.72 -4.76
C LEU A 64 9.82 2.66 -4.84
N SER A 65 10.44 2.49 -6.01
CA SER A 65 11.50 1.47 -6.20
C SER A 65 12.73 1.77 -5.36
N THR A 66 13.12 3.05 -5.28
CA THR A 66 14.26 3.50 -4.49
C THR A 66 13.98 3.55 -2.99
N GLY A 67 12.69 3.59 -2.60
CA GLY A 67 12.25 3.78 -1.22
C GLY A 67 12.27 5.24 -0.76
N ALA A 68 12.48 6.19 -1.68
CA ALA A 68 12.31 7.62 -1.39
C ALA A 68 10.88 7.91 -0.93
N TRP A 69 9.91 7.20 -1.53
CA TRP A 69 8.53 7.10 -1.05
C TRP A 69 8.21 5.67 -0.64
N THR A 70 7.24 5.51 0.25
CA THR A 70 6.71 4.19 0.64
C THR A 70 5.32 3.97 0.09
N GLY A 71 4.88 2.71 0.05
CA GLY A 71 3.55 2.32 -0.38
C GLY A 71 2.78 1.59 0.72
N THR A 72 1.46 1.76 0.75
CA THR A 72 0.58 1.04 1.68
C THR A 72 -0.77 0.70 1.04
N MET A 73 -1.42 -0.34 1.58
CA MET A 73 -2.69 -0.89 1.09
C MET A 73 -3.84 -0.56 2.05
N ASN A 74 -4.95 -0.06 1.52
CA ASN A 74 -6.07 0.45 2.32
C ASN A 74 -7.39 -0.21 1.90
N LEU A 75 -7.68 -1.34 2.54
CA LEU A 75 -8.85 -2.17 2.22
C LEU A 75 -9.90 -2.07 3.34
N THR A 76 -9.48 -2.43 4.55
CA THR A 76 -10.33 -2.71 5.71
C THR A 76 -10.96 -1.46 6.29
N GLU A 77 -12.22 -1.58 6.69
CA GLU A 77 -12.99 -0.57 7.42
C GLU A 77 -13.54 -1.19 8.70
N PRO A 78 -13.99 -0.38 9.70
CA PRO A 78 -14.50 -0.90 10.97
C PRO A 78 -15.61 -1.97 10.81
N GLN A 79 -16.45 -1.81 9.79
CA GLN A 79 -17.52 -2.74 9.46
C GLN A 79 -17.17 -3.73 8.33
N ALA A 80 -15.98 -3.64 7.73
CA ALA A 80 -15.59 -4.41 6.53
C ALA A 80 -14.16 -4.96 6.66
N GLY A 81 -14.04 -6.16 7.25
CA GLY A 81 -12.80 -6.95 7.33
C GLY A 81 -12.76 -8.04 6.25
N SER A 82 -13.08 -9.28 6.65
CA SER A 82 -13.16 -10.42 5.72
C SER A 82 -14.17 -10.20 4.59
N ASP A 83 -15.27 -9.51 4.87
CA ASP A 83 -16.20 -9.01 3.84
C ASP A 83 -15.79 -7.62 3.36
N VAL A 84 -14.73 -7.57 2.56
CA VAL A 84 -14.26 -6.31 1.93
C VAL A 84 -15.34 -5.70 1.01
N GLY A 85 -16.33 -6.49 0.56
CA GLY A 85 -17.45 -6.05 -0.26
C GLY A 85 -18.35 -5.04 0.44
N ALA A 86 -18.37 -5.04 1.78
CA ALA A 86 -19.16 -4.16 2.64
C ALA A 86 -18.53 -2.76 2.86
N LEU A 87 -17.42 -2.45 2.20
CA LEU A 87 -16.77 -1.15 2.31
C LEU A 87 -17.71 -0.01 1.88
N ARG A 88 -17.57 1.14 2.56
CA ARG A 88 -18.37 2.35 2.43
C ARG A 88 -17.55 3.56 1.98
N THR A 89 -16.22 3.49 1.98
CA THR A 89 -15.38 4.54 1.39
C THR A 89 -15.82 4.81 -0.04
N THR A 90 -16.01 6.08 -0.39
CA THR A 90 -16.49 6.51 -1.70
C THR A 90 -15.40 7.25 -2.47
N ALA A 91 -15.51 7.25 -3.79
CA ALA A 91 -14.70 8.05 -4.68
C ALA A 91 -15.63 8.75 -5.68
N THR A 92 -15.67 10.08 -5.69
CA THR A 92 -16.53 10.88 -6.58
C THR A 92 -15.68 11.55 -7.66
N PRO A 93 -16.02 11.49 -8.95
CA PRO A 93 -15.19 12.07 -10.01
C PRO A 93 -15.20 13.61 -9.91
N VAL A 94 -14.04 14.22 -10.13
CA VAL A 94 -13.89 15.69 -10.14
C VAL A 94 -13.32 16.24 -11.46
N GLY A 95 -13.18 15.38 -12.47
CA GLY A 95 -12.66 15.74 -13.79
C GLY A 95 -11.21 15.28 -13.98
N GLU A 96 -10.77 15.23 -15.24
CA GLU A 96 -9.37 14.96 -15.62
C GLU A 96 -8.77 13.67 -15.01
N GLY A 97 -9.61 12.64 -14.83
CA GLY A 97 -9.17 11.36 -14.23
C GLY A 97 -8.97 11.39 -12.71
N LYS A 98 -9.24 12.53 -12.05
CA LYS A 98 -9.14 12.71 -10.60
C LYS A 98 -10.47 12.40 -9.89
N TRP A 99 -10.35 11.94 -8.66
CA TRP A 99 -11.44 11.53 -7.80
C TRP A 99 -11.26 12.10 -6.40
N LYS A 100 -12.35 12.56 -5.79
CA LYS A 100 -12.41 12.89 -4.37
C LYS A 100 -12.77 11.64 -3.56
N LEU A 101 -11.87 11.21 -2.69
CA LEU A 101 -12.11 10.10 -1.79
C LEU A 101 -12.68 10.58 -0.46
N LYS A 102 -13.61 9.81 0.10
CA LYS A 102 -14.16 10.06 1.43
C LYS A 102 -14.44 8.78 2.18
N GLY A 103 -13.85 8.61 3.36
CA GLY A 103 -14.09 7.44 4.21
C GLY A 103 -12.99 7.19 5.23
N THR A 104 -13.10 6.07 5.94
CA THR A 104 -12.17 5.68 7.00
C THR A 104 -11.67 4.27 6.76
N LYS A 105 -10.36 4.08 6.92
CA LYS A 105 -9.68 2.79 6.80
C LYS A 105 -8.98 2.46 8.11
N ILE A 106 -8.96 1.19 8.48
CA ILE A 106 -8.35 0.71 9.73
C ILE A 106 -7.31 -0.37 9.44
N PHE A 107 -6.45 -0.59 10.43
CA PHE A 107 -5.39 -1.60 10.37
C PHE A 107 -4.41 -1.40 9.20
N ILE A 108 -4.12 -0.14 8.88
CA ILE A 108 -3.24 0.23 7.78
C ILE A 108 -1.79 0.18 8.25
N SER A 109 -1.11 -0.91 7.92
CA SER A 109 0.32 -1.08 8.18
C SER A 109 1.14 -0.05 7.41
N PHE A 110 2.05 0.65 8.08
CA PHE A 110 2.78 1.79 7.53
C PHE A 110 1.86 2.83 6.87
N GLY A 111 0.65 3.00 7.45
CA GLY A 111 -0.28 4.05 7.02
C GLY A 111 0.26 5.45 7.25
N ASP A 112 1.20 5.63 8.19
CA ASP A 112 1.89 6.88 8.41
C ASP A 112 3.25 6.65 9.06
N HIS A 113 4.22 7.52 8.78
CA HIS A 113 5.56 7.58 9.37
C HIS A 113 6.35 8.79 8.82
N ASP A 114 7.52 9.05 9.40
CA ASP A 114 8.46 10.12 9.04
C ASP A 114 9.73 9.63 8.31
N MET A 115 9.79 8.34 7.96
CA MET A 115 10.96 7.73 7.29
C MET A 115 11.11 8.04 5.79
N ALA A 116 10.11 8.67 5.16
CA ALA A 116 10.06 8.92 3.72
C ALA A 116 9.35 10.24 3.42
N ASP A 117 9.69 10.86 2.29
CA ASP A 117 9.15 12.17 1.92
C ASP A 117 7.66 12.12 1.56
N ASN A 118 7.18 10.95 1.12
CA ASN A 118 5.78 10.72 0.77
C ASN A 118 5.37 9.26 1.03
N ILE A 119 4.07 9.05 1.20
CA ILE A 119 3.45 7.73 1.37
C ILE A 119 2.35 7.62 0.32
N VAL A 120 2.40 6.57 -0.48
CA VAL A 120 1.45 6.33 -1.57
C VAL A 120 0.42 5.30 -1.10
N HIS A 121 -0.81 5.75 -0.92
CA HIS A 121 -1.92 4.92 -0.43
C HIS A 121 -2.68 4.33 -1.61
N LEU A 122 -2.71 3.01 -1.69
CA LEU A 122 -3.58 2.26 -2.61
C LEU A 122 -4.90 1.97 -1.90
N VAL A 123 -5.95 2.70 -2.27
CA VAL A 123 -7.22 2.77 -1.53
C VAL A 123 -8.37 2.12 -2.30
N LEU A 124 -9.05 1.16 -1.68
CA LEU A 124 -10.30 0.62 -2.22
C LEU A 124 -11.48 1.53 -1.86
N ALA A 125 -12.22 1.94 -2.88
CA ALA A 125 -13.41 2.77 -2.71
C ALA A 125 -14.49 2.44 -3.75
N ARG A 126 -15.71 2.86 -3.49
CA ARG A 126 -16.87 2.68 -4.37
C ARG A 126 -17.15 3.96 -5.15
N THR A 127 -17.31 3.84 -6.47
CA THR A 127 -17.71 4.94 -7.35
C THR A 127 -19.23 5.11 -7.40
N PRO A 128 -19.75 6.27 -7.85
CA PRO A 128 -21.20 6.50 -7.92
C PRO A 128 -21.89 5.49 -8.83
N GLY A 129 -23.00 4.91 -8.37
CA GLY A 129 -23.77 3.93 -9.15
C GLY A 129 -23.15 2.53 -9.22
N ALA A 130 -21.97 2.29 -8.63
CA ALA A 130 -21.38 0.97 -8.59
C ALA A 130 -22.24 -0.03 -7.81
N PRO A 131 -22.33 -1.30 -8.24
CA PRO A 131 -23.14 -2.32 -7.56
C PRO A 131 -22.62 -2.60 -6.16
N ALA A 132 -23.45 -3.21 -5.30
CA ALA A 132 -23.01 -3.68 -3.99
C ALA A 132 -21.98 -4.82 -4.08
N GLY A 133 -21.23 -5.03 -3.00
CA GLY A 133 -20.23 -6.10 -2.90
C GLY A 133 -18.93 -5.79 -3.66
N THR A 134 -18.11 -6.82 -3.83
CA THR A 134 -16.74 -6.71 -4.35
C THR A 134 -16.65 -6.28 -5.81
N LYS A 135 -17.69 -6.59 -6.61
CA LYS A 135 -17.79 -6.18 -8.02
C LYS A 135 -17.98 -4.67 -8.20
N GLY A 136 -18.29 -3.94 -7.13
CA GLY A 136 -18.47 -2.49 -7.18
C GLY A 136 -17.26 -1.67 -6.73
N ILE A 137 -16.11 -2.31 -6.51
CA ILE A 137 -14.96 -1.68 -5.87
C ILE A 137 -13.91 -1.32 -6.92
N SER A 138 -13.43 -0.08 -6.85
CA SER A 138 -12.32 0.46 -7.64
C SER A 138 -11.09 0.67 -6.75
N LEU A 139 -9.91 0.73 -7.37
CA LEU A 139 -8.64 1.02 -6.71
C LEU A 139 -8.18 2.42 -7.06
N PHE A 140 -7.74 3.18 -6.06
CA PHE A 140 -7.28 4.54 -6.23
C PHE A 140 -5.87 4.72 -5.67
N LEU A 141 -5.07 5.50 -6.37
CA LEU A 141 -3.77 5.97 -5.93
C LEU A 141 -3.94 7.32 -5.23
N VAL A 142 -3.59 7.39 -3.95
CA VAL A 142 -3.74 8.59 -3.13
C VAL A 142 -2.40 8.86 -2.42
N PRO A 143 -1.56 9.78 -2.91
CA PRO A 143 -0.35 10.15 -2.20
C PRO A 143 -0.70 11.01 -0.97
N LYS A 144 0.11 10.94 0.10
CA LYS A 144 -0.03 11.78 1.30
C LYS A 144 0.19 13.27 0.97
N TYR A 145 1.16 13.56 0.10
CA TYR A 145 1.41 14.87 -0.47
C TYR A 145 1.27 14.82 -1.99
N ARG A 146 0.54 15.78 -2.56
CA ARG A 146 0.26 15.83 -4.00
C ARG A 146 1.54 16.10 -4.79
N LEU A 147 1.64 15.50 -5.97
CA LEU A 147 2.82 15.61 -6.83
C LEU A 147 2.95 16.99 -7.48
N GLU A 148 1.82 17.67 -7.69
CA GLU A 148 1.73 18.92 -8.47
C GLU A 148 2.24 20.13 -7.69
N ASP A 149 1.86 20.23 -6.42
CA ASP A 149 2.08 21.39 -5.56
C ASP A 149 2.68 21.06 -4.18
N GLY A 150 2.85 19.77 -3.86
CA GLY A 150 3.31 19.31 -2.55
C GLY A 150 2.28 19.49 -1.43
N ALA A 151 1.05 19.88 -1.75
CA ALA A 151 0.02 20.11 -0.74
C ALA A 151 -0.35 18.79 -0.03
N PHE A 152 -0.66 18.90 1.27
CA PHE A 152 -1.18 17.77 2.03
C PHE A 152 -2.53 17.34 1.48
N ASN A 153 -2.66 16.06 1.15
CA ASN A 153 -3.78 15.54 0.36
C ASN A 153 -4.96 15.05 1.21
N ASP A 154 -5.17 15.64 2.40
CA ASP A 154 -6.29 15.32 3.30
C ASP A 154 -6.40 13.82 3.67
N VAL A 155 -5.24 13.16 3.85
CA VAL A 155 -5.10 11.79 4.38
C VAL A 155 -4.56 11.85 5.80
N ARG A 156 -5.46 11.78 6.78
CA ARG A 156 -5.13 12.03 8.19
C ARG A 156 -5.05 10.75 9.00
N THR A 157 -3.97 10.59 9.74
CA THR A 157 -3.85 9.56 10.78
C THR A 157 -4.72 9.94 11.98
N VAL A 158 -5.77 9.16 12.22
CA VAL A 158 -6.71 9.37 13.33
C VAL A 158 -6.15 8.80 14.62
N SER A 159 -5.60 7.59 14.56
CA SER A 159 -4.98 6.90 15.69
C SER A 159 -3.99 5.85 15.19
N ILE A 160 -3.15 5.38 16.11
CA ILE A 160 -2.24 4.25 15.91
C ILE A 160 -2.62 3.18 16.93
N GLU A 161 -2.74 1.94 16.46
CA GLU A 161 -3.22 0.82 17.27
C GLU A 161 -2.20 0.38 18.34
N HIS A 162 -2.71 0.08 19.54
CA HIS A 162 -1.96 -0.58 20.60
C HIS A 162 -1.97 -2.09 20.38
N LYS A 163 -0.85 -2.64 19.89
CA LYS A 163 -0.74 -4.03 19.45
C LYS A 163 -0.01 -4.91 20.45
N MET A 164 -0.26 -6.21 20.41
CA MET A 164 0.52 -7.22 21.14
C MET A 164 2.01 -7.21 20.74
N GLY A 165 2.32 -7.00 19.45
CA GLY A 165 3.67 -6.98 18.91
C GLY A 165 3.77 -6.14 17.64
N LEU A 166 4.85 -6.27 16.88
CA LEU A 166 5.11 -5.46 15.66
C LEU A 166 5.01 -3.95 15.93
N HIS A 167 5.52 -3.50 17.08
CA HIS A 167 5.38 -2.09 17.50
C HIS A 167 6.12 -1.11 16.56
N ALA A 168 7.21 -1.56 15.94
CA ALA A 168 7.94 -0.78 14.93
C ALA A 168 7.20 -0.65 13.58
N SER A 169 6.08 -1.35 13.40
CA SER A 169 5.18 -1.17 12.26
C SER A 169 3.97 -0.35 12.72
N PRO A 170 3.86 0.94 12.39
CA PRO A 170 2.70 1.73 12.74
C PRO A 170 1.47 1.16 12.04
N THR A 171 0.42 0.89 12.80
CA THR A 171 -0.83 0.34 12.29
C THR A 171 -1.89 1.38 12.54
N CYS A 172 -2.36 2.01 11.46
CA CYS A 172 -3.06 3.26 11.55
C CYS A 172 -4.55 3.10 11.29
N VAL A 173 -5.34 3.94 11.95
CA VAL A 173 -6.66 4.35 11.47
C VAL A 173 -6.45 5.60 10.63
N LEU A 174 -6.86 5.58 9.38
CA LEU A 174 -6.73 6.70 8.45
C LEU A 174 -8.11 7.24 8.06
N SER A 175 -8.27 8.55 8.09
CA SER A 175 -9.40 9.25 7.47
C SER A 175 -8.97 9.86 6.16
N PHE A 176 -9.81 9.73 5.14
CA PHE A 176 -9.64 10.31 3.82
C PHE A 176 -10.76 11.31 3.59
N GLY A 177 -10.42 12.55 3.24
CA GLY A 177 -11.41 13.53 2.79
C GLY A 177 -12.25 14.14 3.90
N ASP A 178 -11.69 14.34 5.10
CA ASP A 178 -12.38 15.02 6.21
C ASP A 178 -12.79 16.46 5.81
N HIS A 179 -12.01 17.09 4.93
CA HIS A 179 -12.21 18.45 4.41
C HIS A 179 -12.59 18.48 2.92
N ASP A 180 -13.05 17.35 2.38
CA ASP A 180 -13.42 17.18 0.96
C ASP A 180 -12.28 17.52 -0.02
N ASP A 181 -11.03 17.31 0.39
CA ASP A 181 -9.83 17.66 -0.38
C ASP A 181 -8.87 16.48 -0.60
N CYS A 182 -9.35 15.25 -0.41
CA CYS A 182 -8.56 14.05 -0.66
C CYS A 182 -8.66 13.64 -2.13
N ILE A 183 -7.61 13.88 -2.91
CA ILE A 183 -7.56 13.57 -4.34
C ILE A 183 -6.85 12.25 -4.60
N GLY A 184 -7.45 11.40 -5.43
CA GLY A 184 -6.83 10.19 -5.94
C GLY A 184 -7.05 10.00 -7.42
N GLU A 185 -6.27 9.09 -7.98
CA GLU A 185 -6.34 8.68 -9.38
C GLU A 185 -6.79 7.23 -9.47
N LEU A 186 -7.61 6.90 -10.46
CA LEU A 186 -8.04 5.52 -10.68
C LEU A 186 -6.84 4.66 -11.14
N VAL A 187 -6.67 3.47 -10.55
CA VAL A 187 -5.66 2.47 -10.96
C VAL A 187 -6.36 1.32 -11.65
N GLY A 188 -6.03 1.09 -12.92
CA GLY A 188 -6.71 0.12 -13.77
C GLY A 188 -8.15 0.55 -14.13
N PRO A 189 -9.00 -0.38 -14.56
CA PRO A 189 -10.38 -0.06 -14.93
C PRO A 189 -11.25 0.18 -13.69
N GLU A 190 -12.27 1.03 -13.85
CA GLU A 190 -13.33 1.20 -12.84
C GLU A 190 -13.98 -0.16 -12.55
N LEU A 191 -14.33 -0.41 -11.29
CA LEU A 191 -14.86 -1.69 -10.78
C LEU A 191 -13.85 -2.86 -10.84
N GLY A 192 -12.62 -2.59 -11.27
CA GLY A 192 -11.51 -3.54 -11.31
C GLY A 192 -10.65 -3.60 -10.05
N GLY A 193 -11.02 -2.86 -8.99
CA GLY A 193 -10.15 -2.60 -7.85
C GLY A 193 -9.73 -3.84 -7.09
N ILE A 194 -10.65 -4.80 -6.91
CA ILE A 194 -10.33 -6.07 -6.26
C ILE A 194 -9.35 -6.89 -7.09
N ARG A 195 -9.51 -6.92 -8.42
CA ARG A 195 -8.58 -7.62 -9.32
C ARG A 195 -7.19 -6.99 -9.25
N ALA A 196 -7.11 -5.66 -9.24
CA ALA A 196 -5.85 -4.94 -9.12
C ALA A 196 -5.20 -5.09 -7.73
N MET A 197 -5.99 -5.21 -6.67
CA MET A 197 -5.47 -5.48 -5.33
C MET A 197 -4.94 -6.92 -5.18
N PHE A 198 -5.53 -7.88 -5.91
CA PHE A 198 -5.11 -9.29 -5.83
C PHE A 198 -3.69 -9.55 -6.35
N THR A 199 -3.17 -8.76 -7.30
CA THR A 199 -1.76 -8.85 -7.70
C THR A 199 -0.85 -8.55 -6.51
N MET A 200 -1.15 -7.50 -5.74
CA MET A 200 -0.44 -7.20 -4.48
C MET A 200 -0.60 -8.30 -3.43
N MET A 201 -1.82 -8.84 -3.27
CA MET A 201 -2.10 -9.82 -2.22
C MET A 201 -1.35 -11.13 -2.41
N ASN A 202 -1.07 -11.55 -3.64
CA ASN A 202 -0.28 -12.76 -3.88
C ASN A 202 1.15 -12.62 -3.34
N ASN A 203 1.78 -11.48 -3.60
CA ASN A 203 3.09 -11.13 -3.08
C ASN A 203 3.08 -10.98 -1.55
N ALA A 204 2.08 -10.28 -1.00
CA ALA A 204 1.92 -10.12 0.43
C ALA A 204 1.76 -11.46 1.16
N ARG A 205 1.00 -12.41 0.61
CA ARG A 205 0.83 -13.75 1.20
C ARG A 205 2.14 -14.51 1.30
N LEU A 206 2.95 -14.49 0.23
CA LEU A 206 4.27 -15.12 0.23
C LEU A 206 5.19 -14.50 1.29
N ASN A 207 5.25 -13.17 1.33
CA ASN A 207 6.11 -12.44 2.27
C ASN A 207 5.65 -12.58 3.73
N VAL A 208 4.35 -12.64 4.00
CA VAL A 208 3.84 -12.94 5.34
C VAL A 208 4.16 -14.39 5.75
N GLY A 209 4.08 -15.35 4.83
CA GLY A 209 4.56 -16.71 5.09
C GLY A 209 6.05 -16.75 5.47
N LEU A 210 6.87 -15.97 4.76
CA LEU A 210 8.30 -15.83 5.04
C LEU A 210 8.57 -15.24 6.44
N GLN A 211 7.72 -14.35 6.94
CA GLN A 211 7.87 -13.80 8.31
C GLN A 211 7.88 -14.86 9.40
N GLY A 212 7.11 -15.94 9.23
CA GLY A 212 7.16 -17.07 10.16
C GLY A 212 8.54 -17.73 10.20
N VAL A 213 9.17 -17.89 9.04
CA VAL A 213 10.53 -18.44 8.90
C VAL A 213 11.56 -17.49 9.54
N GLN A 214 11.46 -16.19 9.26
CA GLN A 214 12.35 -15.15 9.79
C GLN A 214 12.43 -15.17 11.32
N VAL A 215 11.26 -15.23 11.98
CA VAL A 215 11.18 -15.26 13.44
C VAL A 215 11.71 -16.59 13.99
N ALA A 216 11.36 -17.71 13.35
CA ALA A 216 11.84 -19.02 13.76
C ALA A 216 13.37 -19.14 13.66
N GLU A 217 13.96 -18.62 12.59
CA GLU A 217 15.41 -18.58 12.38
C GLU A 217 16.09 -17.77 13.48
N ARG A 218 15.63 -16.54 13.73
CA ARG A 218 16.20 -15.68 14.78
C ARG A 218 16.11 -16.32 16.16
N ALA A 219 14.97 -16.94 16.48
CA ALA A 219 14.77 -17.62 17.75
C ALA A 219 15.71 -18.82 17.89
N THR A 220 15.89 -19.60 16.82
CA THR A 220 16.76 -20.78 16.80
C THR A 220 18.22 -20.40 17.04
N GLN A 221 18.74 -19.39 16.32
CA GLN A 221 20.10 -18.86 16.53
C GLN A 221 20.35 -18.32 17.95
N ARG A 222 19.30 -17.96 18.68
CA ARG A 222 19.41 -17.45 20.06
C ARG A 222 19.30 -18.56 21.11
N ALA A 223 18.66 -19.66 20.75
CA ALA A 223 18.42 -20.79 21.65
C ALA A 223 19.59 -21.78 21.65
N VAL A 224 20.30 -21.91 20.52
CA VAL A 224 21.49 -22.75 20.33
C VAL A 224 22.75 -21.92 20.52
#